data_AF-A4C2U5-F1
#
_entry.id   AF-A4C2U5-F1
#
_cell.length_a   1.000
_cell.length_b   1.000
_cell.length_c   1.000
_cell.angle_alpha   90.00
_cell.angle_beta   90.00
_cell.angle_gamma   90.00
#
_symmetry.space_group_name_H-M   'P 1'
#
loop_
_entity.id
_entity.type
_entity.pdbx_description
1 polymer ?
#
loop_
_entity_poly.entity_id
_entity_poly.type
_entity_poly.pdbx_seq_one_letter_code
_entity_poly.pdbx_strand_id
1 'polypeptide(L)' 'MHTYLLLSRINADSIVRVKGYGEALLVNECDNKTMCSAQQHEKNRRMDFVIDPETM' A
#
# COMPACT_ATOMS: atom_id res chain seq x y z
N MET A 1 -1.49 9.35 -0.82
CA MET A 1 -2.52 8.66 -1.64
C MET A 1 -3.94 9.02 -1.21
N HIS A 2 -4.37 8.77 0.03
CA HIS A 2 -5.75 9.11 0.49
C HIS A 2 -6.20 10.51 0.06
N THR A 3 -5.42 11.54 0.41
CA THR A 3 -5.69 12.93 0.02
C THR A 3 -5.77 13.13 -1.50
N TYR A 4 -4.94 12.42 -2.26
CA TYR A 4 -4.94 12.51 -3.72
C TYR A 4 -6.24 11.94 -4.32
N LEU A 5 -6.79 10.86 -3.75
CA LEU A 5 -8.07 10.30 -4.20
C LEU A 5 -9.23 11.29 -3.99
N LEU A 6 -9.26 11.94 -2.82
CA LEU A 6 -10.26 12.96 -2.50
C LEU A 6 -10.16 14.18 -3.43
N LEU A 7 -8.93 14.67 -3.68
CA LEU A 7 -8.70 15.76 -4.63
C LEU A 7 -9.08 15.39 -6.07
N SER A 8 -8.91 14.11 -6.42
CA SER A 8 -9.32 13.53 -7.71
C SER A 8 -10.83 13.27 -7.80
N ARG A 9 -11.63 13.74 -6.82
CA ARG A 9 -13.10 13.63 -6.76
C ARG A 9 -13.63 12.20 -6.65
N ILE A 10 -12.85 11.27 -6.11
CA ILE A 10 -13.38 9.97 -5.69
C ILE A 10 -14.26 10.20 -4.45
N ASN A 11 -15.44 9.57 -4.42
CA ASN A 11 -16.32 9.64 -3.26
C ASN A 11 -15.59 9.08 -2.03
N ALA A 12 -15.56 9.85 -0.94
CA ALA A 12 -14.92 9.46 0.31
C ALA A 12 -15.50 8.16 0.87
N ASP A 13 -16.81 7.93 0.71
CA ASP A 13 -17.50 6.73 1.20
C ASP A 13 -17.06 5.47 0.45
N SER A 14 -16.53 5.60 -0.78
CA SER A 14 -15.94 4.49 -1.53
C SER A 14 -14.55 4.08 -1.02
N ILE A 15 -13.93 4.87 -0.12
CA ILE A 15 -12.64 4.56 0.49
C ILE A 15 -12.89 3.88 1.84
N VAL A 16 -13.15 2.58 1.80
CA VAL A 16 -13.53 1.78 2.98
C VAL A 16 -12.42 1.77 4.04
N ARG A 17 -11.15 1.66 3.63
CA ARG A 17 -10.01 1.60 4.55
C ARG A 17 -8.71 2.07 3.92
N VAL A 18 -7.93 2.85 4.68
CA VAL A 18 -6.53 3.16 4.37
C VAL A 18 -5.66 2.75 5.55
N LYS A 19 -4.65 1.91 5.31
CA LYS A 19 -3.77 1.41 6.37
C LYS A 19 -2.31 1.39 5.90
N GLY A 20 -1.42 1.95 6.72
CA GLY A 20 0.02 1.81 6.55
C GLY A 20 0.55 0.62 7.35
N TYR A 21 1.24 -0.30 6.69
CA TYR A 21 1.81 -1.50 7.33
C TYR A 21 3.30 -1.39 7.64
N GLY A 22 3.99 -0.37 7.13
CA GLY A 22 5.46 -0.29 7.22
C GLY A 22 6.10 -1.56 6.65
N GLU A 23 7.00 -2.17 7.42
CA GLU A 23 7.69 -3.41 7.05
C GLU A 23 7.04 -4.68 7.61
N ALA A 24 5.80 -4.61 8.11
CA ALA A 24 5.14 -5.78 8.67
C ALA A 24 4.71 -6.81 7.61
N LEU A 25 4.57 -6.41 6.34
CA LEU A 25 4.06 -7.24 5.24
C LEU A 25 4.93 -7.13 3.98
N LEU A 26 6.20 -7.54 4.11
CA LEU A 26 7.14 -7.63 2.99
C LEU A 26 6.70 -8.73 2.02
N VAL A 27 6.93 -8.51 0.72
CA VAL A 27 6.67 -9.53 -0.34
C VAL A 27 7.90 -10.35 -0.68
N ASN A 28 9.03 -10.01 -0.06
CA ASN A 28 10.28 -10.74 -0.10
C ASN A 28 10.98 -10.63 1.26
N GLU A 29 12.17 -11.21 1.37
CA GLU A 29 12.99 -11.29 2.58
C GLU A 29 13.73 -9.99 2.95
N CYS A 30 13.63 -8.93 2.14
CA CYS A 30 14.42 -7.71 2.29
C CYS A 30 13.85 -6.75 3.33
N ASP A 31 14.00 -7.12 4.60
CA ASP A 31 13.76 -6.23 5.75
C ASP A 31 14.93 -5.25 5.97
N ASN A 32 14.79 -4.34 6.95
CA ASN A 32 15.82 -3.36 7.30
C ASN A 32 17.17 -3.94 7.75
N LYS A 33 17.25 -5.24 8.07
CA LYS A 33 18.49 -5.90 8.54
C LYS A 33 19.12 -6.78 7.48
N THR A 34 18.41 -7.01 6.38
CA THR A 34 18.83 -7.90 5.31
C THR A 34 19.51 -7.10 4.20
N MET A 35 20.73 -7.50 3.84
CA MET A 35 21.48 -6.89 2.74
C MET A 35 20.83 -7.27 1.41
N CYS A 36 20.13 -6.32 0.80
CA CYS A 36 19.47 -6.49 -0.49
C CYS A 36 19.88 -5.39 -1.48
N SER A 37 19.69 -5.65 -2.77
CA SER A 37 19.84 -4.61 -3.79
C SER A 37 18.75 -3.55 -3.66
N ALA A 38 19.03 -2.35 -4.18
CA ALA A 38 18.04 -1.28 -4.23
C ALA A 38 16.75 -1.70 -4.96
N GLN A 39 16.87 -2.51 -6.03
CA GLN A 39 15.73 -3.03 -6.78
C GLN A 39 14.91 -4.04 -5.97
N GLN A 40 15.56 -4.85 -5.11
CA GLN A 40 14.84 -5.79 -4.25
C GLN A 40 14.05 -5.05 -3.16
N HIS A 41 14.64 -4.04 -2.52
CA HIS A 41 13.90 -3.20 -1.56
C HIS A 41 12.76 -2.42 -2.22
N GLU A 42 12.90 -2.01 -3.49
CA GLU A 42 11.84 -1.31 -4.22
C GLU A 42 10.55 -2.14 -4.31
N LYS A 43 10.65 -3.47 -4.41
CA LYS A 43 9.48 -4.36 -4.42
C LYS A 43 8.64 -4.25 -3.14
N ASN A 44 9.26 -3.89 -2.00
CA ASN A 44 8.56 -3.67 -0.73
C ASN A 44 8.08 -2.23 -0.54
N ARG A 45 8.61 -1.25 -1.30
CA ARG A 45 8.16 0.15 -1.31
C ARG A 45 6.92 0.30 -2.18
N ARG A 46 5.82 -0.30 -1.75
CA ARG A 46 4.59 -0.40 -2.55
C ARG A 46 3.35 0.03 -1.78
N MET A 47 2.27 0.13 -2.54
CA MET A 47 0.92 0.33 -2.05
C MET A 47 0.01 -0.63 -2.79
N ASP A 48 -0.72 -1.45 -2.03
CA ASP A 48 -1.67 -2.39 -2.60
C ASP A 48 -3.07 -1.74 -2.63
N PHE A 49 -3.80 -1.91 -3.73
CA PHE A 49 -5.19 -1.50 -3.87
C PHE A 49 -6.07 -2.75 -3.83
N VAL A 50 -7.00 -2.79 -2.88
CA VAL A 50 -7.90 -3.93 -2.67
C VAL A 50 -9.33 -3.44 -2.89
N ILE A 51 -10.07 -4.14 -3.76
CA ILE A 51 -11.48 -3.89 -3.99
C ILE A 51 -12.28 -4.77 -3.03
N ASP A 52 -13.16 -4.14 -2.24
CA ASP A 52 -14.02 -4.84 -1.29
C ASP A 52 -15.38 -5.14 -1.94
N PRO A 53 -15.68 -6.42 -2.25
CA PRO A 53 -16.91 -6.80 -2.93
C PRO A 53 -18.17 -6.60 -2.07
N GLU A 54 -18.04 -6.47 -0.74
CA GLU A 54 -19.19 -6.31 0.17
C GLU A 54 -19.75 -4.87 0.16
N THR A 55 -19.03 -3.94 -0.47
CA THR A 55 -19.40 -2.51 -0.54
C THR A 55 -19.91 -2.06 -1.91
N MET A 56 -20.14 -3.01 -2.83
CA MET A 56 -20.74 -2.78 -4.15
C MET A 56 -22.26 -2.76 -4.12
#